data_AF-A0A3N4N245-F1
#
_entry.id   AF-A0A3N4N245-F1
#
_cell.length_a   1.000
_cell.length_b   1.000
_cell.length_c   1.000
_cell.angle_alpha   90.00
_cell.angle_beta   90.00
_cell.angle_gamma   90.00
#
_symmetry.space_group_name_H-M   'P 1'
#
loop_
_entity.id
_entity.type
_entity.pdbx_description
1 polymer ?
#
loop_
_entity_poly.entity_id
_entity_poly.type
_entity_poly.pdbx_seq_one_letter_code
_entity_poly.pdbx_strand_id
1 'polypeptide(L)' 'METGKNFKQLLLDAGINQTQLSQAIGISTTSISKWHKIGVPKYAVAYLTLLAKYKRLLENI' A
#
# COMPACT_ATOMS: atom_id res chain seq x y z
N MET A 1 2.25 -7.75 -20.98
CA MET A 1 3.16 -7.40 -19.87
C MET A 1 2.28 -6.90 -18.72
N GLU A 2 1.96 -7.74 -17.74
CA GLU A 2 1.17 -7.33 -16.55
C GLU A 2 2.06 -6.51 -15.60
N THR A 3 2.43 -5.31 -16.01
CA THR A 3 3.39 -4.50 -15.26
C THR A 3 2.64 -3.61 -14.27
N GLY A 4 2.44 -4.15 -13.07
CA GLY A 4 2.22 -3.39 -11.84
C GLY A 4 0.78 -2.93 -11.60
N LYS A 5 0.12 -3.53 -10.61
CA LYS A 5 -0.93 -2.80 -9.88
C LYS A 5 -0.32 -1.45 -9.46
N ASN A 6 -0.92 -0.37 -9.93
CA ASN A 6 -0.43 0.97 -9.68
C ASN A 6 -0.33 1.15 -8.15
N PHE A 7 0.79 1.65 -7.60
CA PHE A 7 0.93 1.83 -6.15
C PHE A 7 -0.25 2.65 -5.55
N LYS A 8 -0.78 3.59 -6.35
CA LYS A 8 -2.01 4.32 -6.03
C LYS A 8 -3.25 3.43 -5.88
N GLN A 9 -3.41 2.41 -6.72
CA GLN A 9 -4.50 1.44 -6.60
C GLN A 9 -4.34 0.58 -5.35
N LEU A 10 -3.12 0.15 -4.99
CA LEU A 10 -2.91 -0.60 -3.76
C LEU A 10 -3.26 0.21 -2.51
N LEU A 11 -2.93 1.51 -2.52
CA LEU A 11 -3.34 2.44 -1.46
C LEU A 11 -4.86 2.63 -1.42
N LEU A 12 -5.50 2.74 -2.59
CA LEU A 12 -6.94 2.89 -2.71
C LEU A 12 -7.68 1.65 -2.23
N ASP A 13 -7.26 0.45 -2.66
CA ASP A 13 -7.80 -0.85 -2.23
C ASP A 13 -7.67 -1.04 -0.71
N ALA A 14 -6.56 -0.57 -0.14
CA ALA A 14 -6.32 -0.60 1.30
C ALA A 14 -7.04 0.54 2.05
N GLY A 15 -7.62 1.51 1.33
CA GLY A 15 -8.26 2.70 1.88
C GLY A 15 -7.35 3.49 2.80
N ILE A 16 -6.05 3.59 2.47
CA ILE A 16 -5.08 4.38 3.22
C ILE A 16 -4.28 5.29 2.31
N ASN A 17 -3.77 6.39 2.87
CA ASN A 17 -2.86 7.29 2.16
C ASN A 17 -1.38 6.97 2.48
N GLN A 18 -0.46 7.60 1.74
CA GLN A 18 0.98 7.40 1.91
C GLN A 18 1.50 7.79 3.30
N THR A 19 0.87 8.77 3.96
CA THR A 19 1.22 9.21 5.31
C THR A 19 0.82 8.17 6.35
N GLN A 20 -0.36 7.58 6.22
CA GLN A 20 -0.81 6.47 7.07
C GLN A 20 0.06 5.23 6.85
N LEU A 21 0.40 4.93 5.59
CA LEU A 21 1.33 3.86 5.28
C LEU A 21 2.70 4.11 5.92
N SER A 22 3.22 5.35 5.83
CA SER A 22 4.46 5.79 6.45
C SER A 22 4.48 5.52 7.95
N GLN A 23 3.42 5.92 8.65
CA GLN A 23 3.27 5.70 10.08
C GLN A 23 3.14 4.22 10.44
N ALA A 24 2.41 3.43 9.63
CA ALA A 24 2.17 2.02 9.92
C ALA A 24 3.43 1.14 9.79
N ILE A 25 4.29 1.43 8.80
CA ILE A 25 5.50 0.64 8.53
C ILE A 25 6.79 1.31 9.04
N GLY A 26 6.69 2.53 9.58
CA GLY A 26 7.83 3.30 10.10
C GLY A 26 8.79 3.83 9.03
N ILE A 27 8.36 3.96 7.78
CA ILE A 27 9.19 4.46 6.67
C ILE A 27 8.82 5.89 6.36
N SER A 28 9.79 6.76 6.07
CA SER A 28 9.51 8.16 5.73
C SER A 28 8.61 8.29 4.48
N THR A 29 7.71 9.28 4.51
CA THR A 29 6.86 9.64 3.36
C THR A 29 7.66 9.97 2.10
N THR A 30 8.87 10.51 2.26
CA THR A 30 9.83 10.77 1.18
C THR A 30 10.33 9.48 0.52
N SER A 31 10.56 8.42 1.30
CA SER A 31 10.98 7.11 0.78
C SER A 31 9.81 6.43 0.07
N ILE A 32 8.60 6.54 0.60
CA ILE A 32 7.38 6.03 -0.03
C ILE A 32 7.10 6.75 -1.36
N SER A 33 7.31 8.07 -1.42
CA SER A 33 7.20 8.84 -2.66
C SER A 33 8.16 8.33 -3.74
N LYS A 34 9.36 7.87 -3.36
CA LYS A 34 10.34 7.30 -4.30
C LYS A 34 9.89 5.96 -4.89
N TRP A 35 9.02 5.20 -4.22
CA TRP A 35 8.53 3.91 -4.72
C TRP A 35 7.77 4.00 -6.04
N HIS A 36 7.23 5.17 -6.39
CA HIS A 36 6.68 5.42 -7.73
C HIS A 36 7.73 5.33 -8.83
N LYS A 37 8.99 5.67 -8.54
CA LYS A 37 10.11 5.63 -9.49
C LYS A 37 10.90 4.33 -9.42
N ILE A 38 11.18 3.84 -8.21
CA ILE A 38 12.06 2.69 -7.98
C ILE A 38 11.31 1.35 -7.88
N GLY A 39 9.98 1.39 -7.84
CA GLY A 39 9.14 0.23 -7.58
C GLY A 39 8.78 0.08 -6.09
N VAL A 40 7.63 -0.55 -5.85
CA VAL A 40 7.12 -0.80 -4.49
C VAL A 40 7.82 -2.04 -3.92
N PRO A 41 8.41 -1.95 -2.71
CA PRO A 41 9.00 -3.11 -2.06
C PRO A 41 7.98 -4.23 -1.81
N LYS A 42 8.41 -5.49 -1.92
CA LYS A 42 7.54 -6.66 -1.73
C LYS A 42 6.83 -6.68 -0.37
N TYR A 43 7.52 -6.28 0.70
CA TYR A 43 6.92 -6.21 2.04
C TYR A 43 5.78 -5.16 2.12
N ALA A 44 5.91 -4.04 1.41
CA ALA A 44 4.88 -3.00 1.39
C ALA A 44 3.65 -3.47 0.61
N VAL A 45 3.85 -4.19 -0.49
CA VAL A 45 2.75 -4.84 -1.23
C VAL A 45 2.04 -5.87 -0.36
N ALA A 46 2.78 -6.71 0.38
CA ALA A 46 2.20 -7.70 1.28
C ALA A 46 1.37 -7.04 2.39
N TYR A 47 1.89 -5.98 3.01
CA TYR A 47 1.18 -5.20 4.04
C TYR A 47 -0.12 -4.59 3.50
N LEU A 48 -0.05 -3.90 2.35
CA LEU A 48 -1.24 -3.31 1.72
C LEU A 48 -2.28 -4.36 1.33
N THR A 49 -1.83 -5.52 0.83
CA THR A 49 -2.72 -6.63 0.48
C THR A 49 -3.42 -7.20 1.71
N LEU A 50 -2.69 -7.35 2.82
CA LEU A 50 -3.26 -7.82 4.08
C LEU A 50 -4.28 -6.82 4.62
N LEU A 51 -3.96 -5.52 4.59
CA LEU A 51 -4.85 -4.46 5.06
C LEU A 51 -6.14 -4.38 4.23
N ALA A 52 -6.03 -4.48 2.91
CA ALA A 52 -7.19 -4.52 2.01
C ALA A 52 -8.09 -5.73 2.30
N LYS A 53 -7.51 -6.92 2.49
CA LYS A 53 -8.26 -8.13 2.87
C LYS A 53 -8.95 -7.98 4.22
N TYR A 54 -8.27 -7.40 5.21
CA TYR A 54 -8.81 -7.20 6.54
C TYR A 54 -9.98 -6.21 6.54
N LYS A 55 -9.87 -5.10 5.80
CA LYS A 55 -10.98 -4.16 5.64
C LYS A 55 -12.18 -4.79 4.95
N ARG A 56 -11.96 -5.53 3.87
CA ARG A 56 -13.03 -6.24 3.16
C ARG A 56 -13.75 -7.26 4.06
N LEU A 57 -13.05 -7.87 5.01
CA LEU A 57 -13.65 -8.76 6.00
C LEU A 57 -14.53 -7.98 7.00
N LEU A 58 -14.05 -6.82 7.47
CA LEU A 58 -14.81 -5.95 8.38
C LEU A 58 -16.07 -5.36 7.73
N GLU A 59 -16.04 -5.05 6.43
CA GLU A 59 -17.20 -4.52 5.69
C GLU A 59 -18.31 -5.57 5.47
N ASN A 60 -18.02 -6.85 5.71
CA ASN A 60 -18.92 -7.98 5.47
C ASN A 60 -19.51 -8.56 6.78
N ILE A 61 -19.36 -7.85 7.90
CA ILE A 61 -19.90 -8.15 9.23
C ILE A 61 -20.95 -7.09 9.57
#